data_AF-A0A1H1YSB5-F1
#
_entry.id   AF-A0A1H1YSB5-F1
#
_cell.length_a   1.000
_cell.length_b   1.000
_cell.length_c   1.000
_cell.angle_alpha   90.00
_cell.angle_beta   90.00
_cell.angle_gamma   90.00
#
_symmetry.space_group_name_H-M   'P 1'
#
loop_
_entity.id
_entity.type
_entity.pdbx_description
1 polymer ?
#
loop_
_entity_poly.entity_id
_entity_poly.type
_entity_poly.pdbx_seq_one_letter_code
_entity_poly.pdbx_strand_id
1 'polypeptide(L)'
;MNITIEDNQLVYIYLKNQEKYIYFTGTKSSVKCYFQLDDDNNWVGIRIAKEYSYGGAPLLPEVGQIDYINFEGTVQEDEHNILITFDTYSKVCRELEQDCNLDLIPEGIYGIEIILWLANVDWKKEKIQKYIIVDI
;
A
#
# COMPACT_ATOMS: atom_id res chain seq x y z
N MET A 1 9.85 2.38 3.79
CA MET A 1 8.74 3.01 3.04
C MET A 1 8.36 4.29 3.77
N ASN A 2 7.69 5.24 3.13
CA ASN A 2 7.15 6.43 3.79
C ASN A 2 5.65 6.52 3.58
N ILE A 3 4.92 7.07 4.54
CA ILE A 3 3.47 7.23 4.50
C ILE A 3 3.11 8.69 4.75
N THR A 4 2.18 9.23 3.96
CA THR A 4 1.49 10.48 4.26
C THR A 4 0.01 10.21 4.46
N ILE A 5 -0.62 10.92 5.38
CA ILE A 5 -2.05 10.83 5.64
C ILE A 5 -2.61 12.25 5.60
N GLU A 6 -3.64 12.47 4.79
CA GLU A 6 -4.28 13.78 4.59
C GLU A 6 -5.75 13.70 5.01
N ASP A 7 -6.13 14.51 6.00
CA ASP A 7 -7.49 14.71 6.51
C ASP A 7 -8.22 13.41 6.90
N ASN A 8 -7.49 12.33 7.17
CA ASN A 8 -8.01 10.96 7.30
C ASN A 8 -8.91 10.53 6.12
N GLN A 9 -8.69 11.10 4.93
CA GLN A 9 -9.41 10.77 3.69
C GLN A 9 -8.50 10.11 2.67
N LEU A 10 -7.22 10.48 2.66
CA LEU A 10 -6.24 9.97 1.71
C LEU A 10 -5.02 9.46 2.46
N VAL A 11 -4.54 8.29 2.04
CA VAL A 11 -3.24 7.76 2.49
C VAL A 11 -2.37 7.53 1.28
N TYR A 12 -1.14 8.02 1.31
CA TYR A 12 -0.16 7.73 0.27
C TYR A 12 1.00 6.92 0.85
N ILE A 13 1.31 5.78 0.25
CA ILE A 13 2.47 4.94 0.58
C ILE A 13 3.51 5.11 -0.52
N TYR A 14 4.66 5.68 -0.18
CA TYR A 14 5.82 5.80 -1.05
C TYR A 14 6.74 4.59 -0.88
N LEU A 15 6.93 3.84 -1.96
CA LEU A 15 7.83 2.69 -2.01
C LEU A 15 9.22 3.07 -2.52
N LYS A 16 9.30 4.14 -3.31
CA LYS A 16 10.52 4.61 -3.98
C LYS A 16 10.80 6.08 -3.70
N ASN A 17 12.08 6.48 -3.74
CA ASN A 17 12.48 7.86 -3.47
C ASN A 17 12.21 8.77 -4.67
N GLN A 18 11.39 9.80 -4.45
CA GLN A 18 11.05 10.85 -5.41
C GLN A 18 12.26 11.48 -6.10
N GLU A 19 13.33 11.73 -5.35
CA GLU A 19 14.53 12.38 -5.89
C GLU A 19 15.29 11.50 -6.88
N LYS A 20 15.11 10.17 -6.79
CA LYS A 20 15.77 9.19 -7.66
C LYS A 20 14.95 8.87 -8.91
N TYR A 21 13.63 8.89 -8.81
CA TYR A 21 12.73 8.45 -9.88
C TYR A 21 11.91 9.62 -10.41
N ILE A 22 12.31 10.13 -11.58
CA ILE A 22 11.70 11.29 -12.23
C ILE A 22 10.72 10.93 -13.35
N TYR A 23 10.59 9.64 -13.71
CA TYR A 23 9.83 9.19 -14.88
C TYR A 23 8.58 8.42 -14.48
N PHE A 24 7.47 9.14 -14.37
CA PHE A 24 6.14 8.57 -14.18
C PHE A 24 5.63 7.94 -15.48
N THR A 25 5.19 6.69 -15.45
CA THR A 25 4.64 5.99 -16.63
C THR A 25 3.12 5.95 -16.65
N GLY A 26 2.46 6.15 -15.51
CA GLY A 26 1.01 6.26 -15.43
C GLY A 26 0.45 5.86 -14.07
N THR A 27 -0.85 6.08 -13.90
CA THR A 27 -1.63 5.61 -12.75
C THR A 27 -2.56 4.50 -13.20
N LYS A 28 -2.59 3.39 -12.45
CA LYS A 28 -3.63 2.38 -12.56
C LYS A 28 -4.66 2.64 -11.45
N SER A 29 -5.82 3.12 -11.86
CA SER A 29 -6.90 3.47 -10.94
C SER A 29 -7.85 2.31 -10.61
N SER A 30 -8.60 2.48 -9.52
CA SER A 30 -9.68 1.58 -9.08
C SER A 30 -9.21 0.15 -8.79
N VAL A 31 -7.98 0.03 -8.27
CA VAL A 31 -7.43 -1.24 -7.83
C VAL A 31 -8.01 -1.58 -6.46
N LYS A 32 -8.50 -2.82 -6.32
CA LYS A 32 -9.00 -3.31 -5.03
C LYS A 32 -7.85 -3.52 -4.05
N CYS A 33 -7.95 -2.86 -2.91
CA CYS A 33 -7.00 -3.01 -1.83
C CYS A 33 -7.69 -3.14 -0.48
N TYR A 34 -6.96 -3.64 0.50
CA TYR A 34 -7.48 -3.98 1.80
C TYR A 34 -6.51 -3.53 2.88
N PHE A 35 -6.97 -2.67 3.78
CA PHE A 35 -6.30 -2.45 5.05
C PHE A 35 -6.35 -3.74 5.84
N GLN A 36 -5.20 -4.18 6.34
CA GLN A 36 -5.11 -5.33 7.22
C GLN A 36 -4.92 -4.84 8.64
N LEU A 37 -5.82 -5.26 9.52
CA LEU A 37 -5.85 -4.84 10.92
C LEU A 37 -5.56 -6.02 11.85
N ASP A 38 -4.91 -5.74 12.97
CA ASP A 38 -4.82 -6.68 14.09
C ASP A 38 -6.10 -6.71 14.94
N ASP A 39 -6.09 -7.46 16.04
CA ASP A 39 -7.21 -7.62 16.97
C ASP A 39 -7.55 -6.34 17.74
N ASP A 40 -6.61 -5.39 17.82
CA ASP A 40 -6.80 -4.08 18.45
C ASP A 40 -7.19 -2.97 17.44
N ASN A 41 -7.55 -3.34 16.21
CA ASN A 41 -7.81 -2.46 15.07
C ASN A 41 -6.59 -1.62 14.63
N ASN A 42 -5.36 -1.99 14.97
CA ASN A 42 -4.19 -1.30 14.43
C ASN A 42 -3.96 -1.70 12.98
N TRP A 43 -3.63 -0.73 12.14
CA TRP A 43 -3.21 -0.99 10.77
C TRP A 43 -1.83 -1.65 10.76
N VAL A 44 -1.73 -2.85 10.20
CA VAL A 44 -0.49 -3.67 10.21
C VAL A 44 0.03 -4.01 8.82
N GLY A 45 -0.78 -3.81 7.78
CA GLY A 45 -0.39 -4.04 6.40
C GLY A 45 -1.47 -3.66 5.39
N ILE A 46 -1.14 -3.78 4.11
CA ILE A 46 -2.08 -3.64 3.00
C ILE A 46 -1.94 -4.85 2.07
N ARG A 47 -3.09 -5.37 1.64
CA ARG A 47 -3.17 -6.35 0.56
C ARG A 47 -3.78 -5.69 -0.67
N ILE A 48 -3.12 -5.80 -1.81
CA ILE A 48 -3.60 -5.32 -3.10
C ILE A 48 -3.93 -6.56 -3.94
N ALA A 49 -5.15 -6.66 -4.42
CA ALA A 49 -5.55 -7.76 -5.29
C ALA A 49 -5.02 -7.51 -6.71
N LYS A 50 -4.29 -8.48 -7.27
CA LYS A 50 -3.85 -8.44 -8.66
C LYS A 50 -5.04 -8.65 -9.59
N GLU A 51 -5.13 -7.80 -10.61
CA GLU A 51 -6.10 -7.95 -11.68
C GLU A 51 -5.48 -8.67 -12.88
N TYR A 52 -6.32 -9.35 -13.65
CA TYR A 52 -5.91 -10.16 -14.78
C TYR A 52 -6.71 -9.81 -16.04
N SER A 53 -6.02 -9.77 -17.18
CA SER A 53 -6.65 -9.59 -18.48
C SER A 53 -7.43 -10.84 -18.89
N TYR A 54 -8.33 -10.68 -19.86
CA TYR A 54 -8.93 -11.81 -20.55
C TYR A 54 -7.84 -12.56 -21.33
N GLY A 55 -7.31 -13.64 -20.76
CA GLY A 55 -6.11 -14.33 -21.22
C GLY A 55 -5.09 -14.64 -20.12
N GLY A 56 -5.31 -14.15 -18.89
CA GLY A 56 -4.52 -14.53 -17.72
C GLY A 56 -3.21 -13.76 -17.55
N ALA A 57 -2.98 -12.69 -18.31
CA ALA A 57 -1.82 -11.82 -18.07
C ALA A 57 -2.11 -10.86 -16.89
N PRO A 58 -1.19 -10.69 -15.94
CA PRO A 58 -1.37 -9.74 -14.85
C PRO A 58 -1.44 -8.31 -15.42
N LEU A 59 -2.38 -7.53 -14.90
CA LEU A 59 -2.58 -6.12 -15.27
C LEU A 59 -1.75 -5.16 -14.41
N LEU A 60 -1.11 -5.66 -13.36
CA LEU A 60 -0.26 -4.89 -12.46
C LEU A 60 1.20 -5.35 -12.63
N PRO A 61 2.17 -4.43 -12.71
CA PRO A 61 3.58 -4.80 -12.61
C PRO A 61 3.90 -5.29 -11.20
N GLU A 62 5.04 -5.96 -11.06
CA GLU A 62 5.63 -6.23 -9.75
C GLU A 62 6.02 -4.89 -9.06
N VAL A 63 6.15 -4.92 -7.73
CA VAL A 63 6.57 -3.76 -6.94
C VAL A 63 8.00 -3.35 -7.30
N GLY A 64 8.86 -4.33 -7.60
CA GLY A 64 10.28 -4.12 -7.84
C GLY A 64 11.04 -3.71 -6.57
N GLN A 65 12.23 -3.13 -6.75
CA GLN A 65 13.07 -2.71 -5.61
C GLN A 65 12.46 -1.52 -4.86
N ILE A 66 12.45 -1.61 -3.53
CA ILE A 66 12.01 -0.58 -2.59
C ILE A 66 13.24 0.18 -2.08
N ASP A 67 13.22 1.51 -2.18
CA ASP A 67 14.36 2.34 -1.76
C ASP A 67 14.48 2.46 -0.24
N TYR A 68 13.33 2.48 0.42
CA TYR A 68 13.23 2.79 1.82
C TYR A 68 13.30 1.51 2.66
N ILE A 69 14.50 0.92 2.74
CA ILE A 69 14.80 -0.35 3.43
C ILE A 69 14.88 -0.18 4.96
N ASN A 70 14.74 1.04 5.49
CA ASN A 70 15.06 1.36 6.88
C ASN A 70 14.16 0.75 7.97
N PHE A 71 13.18 -0.10 7.63
CA PHE A 71 12.22 -0.64 8.60
C PHE A 71 11.92 -2.12 8.36
N GLU A 72 11.49 -2.81 9.42
CA GLU A 72 11.09 -4.23 9.45
C GLU A 72 9.91 -4.61 8.53
N GLY A 73 9.44 -3.67 7.72
CA GLY A 73 8.33 -3.94 6.81
C GLY A 73 8.77 -4.83 5.66
N THR A 74 7.86 -5.66 5.18
CA THR A 74 8.12 -6.61 4.09
C THR A 74 7.16 -6.38 2.94
N VAL A 75 7.61 -6.74 1.75
CA VAL A 75 6.74 -6.86 0.58
C VAL A 75 6.84 -8.29 0.07
N GLN A 76 5.68 -8.92 -0.05
CA GLN A 76 5.52 -10.27 -0.56
C GLN A 76 4.55 -10.21 -1.72
N GLU A 77 4.86 -10.94 -2.78
CA GLU A 77 4.01 -11.00 -3.95
C GLU A 77 3.74 -12.46 -4.29
N ASP A 78 2.46 -12.78 -4.51
CA ASP A 78 2.04 -14.05 -5.08
C ASP A 78 1.28 -13.81 -6.39
N GLU A 79 0.70 -14.88 -6.93
CA GLU A 79 -0.10 -14.81 -8.16
C GLU A 79 -1.32 -13.91 -8.00
N HIS A 80 -1.92 -13.81 -6.83
CA HIS A 80 -3.19 -13.09 -6.65
C HIS A 80 -3.05 -11.77 -5.89
N ASN A 81 -1.94 -11.55 -5.19
CA ASN A 81 -1.82 -10.45 -4.26
C ASN A 81 -0.42 -9.83 -4.25
N ILE A 82 -0.40 -8.55 -3.90
CA ILE A 82 0.76 -7.85 -3.35
C ILE A 82 0.44 -7.57 -1.89
N LEU A 83 1.28 -8.08 -0.99
CA LEU A 83 1.17 -7.89 0.45
C LEU A 83 2.31 -6.98 0.90
N ILE A 84 1.96 -5.87 1.54
CA ILE A 84 2.91 -4.96 2.18
C ILE A 84 2.62 -4.97 3.67
N THR A 85 3.55 -5.49 4.46
CA THR A 85 3.42 -5.63 5.90
C THR A 85 4.26 -4.58 6.60
N PHE A 86 3.68 -3.83 7.53
CA PHE A 86 4.38 -2.82 8.35
C PHE A 86 4.82 -3.38 9.71
N ASP A 87 4.05 -4.32 10.25
CA ASP A 87 4.37 -5.02 11.49
C ASP A 87 4.29 -6.53 11.27
N THR A 88 5.44 -7.21 11.31
CA THR A 88 5.55 -8.64 11.03
C THR A 88 5.27 -9.52 12.26
N TYR A 89 5.06 -8.90 13.43
CA TYR A 89 4.81 -9.58 14.69
C TYR A 89 3.31 -9.71 14.98
N SER A 90 2.50 -8.75 14.52
CA SER A 90 1.05 -8.77 14.63
C SER A 90 0.42 -9.74 13.64
N LYS A 91 -0.66 -10.38 14.08
CA LYS A 91 -1.50 -11.22 13.23
C LYS A 91 -2.61 -10.38 12.59
N VAL A 92 -2.86 -10.60 11.30
CA VAL A 92 -4.03 -10.04 10.62
C VAL A 92 -5.30 -10.72 11.13
N CYS A 93 -6.21 -9.92 11.69
CA CYS A 93 -7.49 -10.36 12.25
C CYS A 93 -8.68 -9.87 11.43
N ARG A 94 -8.54 -8.75 10.71
CA ARG A 94 -9.61 -8.14 9.91
C ARG A 94 -9.05 -7.46 8.66
N GLU A 95 -9.84 -7.46 7.60
CA GLU A 95 -9.55 -6.70 6.39
C GLU A 95 -10.66 -5.66 6.12
N LEU A 96 -10.29 -4.45 5.72
CA LEU A 96 -11.21 -3.39 5.29
C LEU A 96 -10.92 -3.05 3.82
N GLU A 97 -11.89 -3.29 2.93
CA GLU A 97 -11.78 -2.90 1.53
C GLU A 97 -11.69 -1.37 1.38
N GLN A 98 -10.82 -0.92 0.47
CA GLN A 98 -10.61 0.47 0.10
C GLN A 98 -10.41 0.56 -1.42
N ASP A 99 -10.57 1.77 -1.96
CA ASP A 99 -10.18 2.06 -3.33
C ASP A 99 -8.72 2.51 -3.36
N CYS A 100 -7.92 1.90 -4.23
CA CYS A 100 -6.52 2.29 -4.44
C CYS A 100 -6.24 2.71 -5.88
N ASN A 101 -5.32 3.66 -6.01
CA ASN A 101 -4.62 3.96 -7.24
C ASN A 101 -3.15 3.55 -7.09
N LEU A 102 -2.58 2.94 -8.13
CA LEU A 102 -1.18 2.55 -8.16
C LEU A 102 -0.44 3.45 -9.13
N ASP A 103 0.57 4.12 -8.61
CA ASP A 103 1.45 4.99 -9.35
C ASP A 103 2.63 4.19 -9.88
N LEU A 104 2.83 4.22 -11.20
CA LEU A 104 3.73 3.33 -11.90
C LEU A 104 4.92 4.09 -12.49
N ILE A 105 6.06 3.42 -12.48
CA ILE A 105 7.30 3.81 -13.17
C ILE A 105 7.87 2.59 -13.90
N PRO A 106 8.90 2.73 -14.76
CA PRO A 106 9.48 1.58 -15.48
C PRO A 106 9.96 0.45 -14.55
N GLU A 107 10.42 0.79 -13.35
CA GLU A 107 10.95 -0.14 -12.34
C GLU A 107 9.87 -0.73 -11.40
N GLY A 108 8.58 -0.54 -11.69
CA GLY A 108 7.47 -1.15 -10.96
C GLY A 108 6.55 -0.14 -10.28
N ILE A 109 5.94 -0.56 -9.16
CA ILE A 109 5.04 0.29 -8.37
C ILE A 109 5.86 1.30 -7.57
N TYR A 110 5.66 2.58 -7.87
CA TYR A 110 6.32 3.69 -7.20
C TYR A 110 5.59 4.09 -5.92
N GLY A 111 4.27 4.14 -5.97
CA GLY A 111 3.44 4.57 -4.85
C GLY A 111 2.04 3.99 -4.91
N ILE A 112 1.36 4.04 -3.77
CA ILE A 112 0.00 3.56 -3.59
C ILE A 112 -0.79 4.68 -2.94
N GLU A 113 -1.78 5.20 -3.65
CA GLU A 113 -2.74 6.15 -3.13
C GLU A 113 -4.00 5.38 -2.71
N ILE A 114 -4.45 5.61 -1.48
CA ILE A 114 -5.57 4.91 -0.87
C ILE A 114 -6.63 5.93 -0.48
N ILE A 115 -7.81 5.76 -1.06
CA ILE A 115 -8.97 6.60 -0.79
C ILE A 115 -9.76 5.94 0.33
N LEU A 116 -9.75 6.57 1.51
CA LEU A 116 -10.37 6.01 2.70
C LEU A 116 -11.89 6.17 2.65
N TRP A 117 -12.58 5.04 2.75
CA TRP A 117 -14.03 5.02 2.87
C TRP A 117 -14.45 5.52 4.26
N LEU A 118 -15.38 6.48 4.31
CA LEU A 118 -15.93 7.01 5.57
C LEU A 118 -16.57 5.93 6.46
N ALA A 119 -17.02 4.83 5.87
CA ALA A 119 -17.56 3.69 6.61
C ALA A 119 -16.48 2.85 7.34
N ASN A 120 -15.21 3.04 6.99
CA ASN A 120 -14.06 2.25 7.43
C ASN A 120 -13.06 3.11 8.23
N VAL A 121 -13.55 3.93 9.17
CA VAL A 121 -12.73 4.86 9.98
C VAL A 121 -12.24 4.28 11.33
N ASP A 122 -12.66 3.06 11.68
CA ASP A 122 -12.26 2.40 12.93
C ASP A 122 -10.94 1.63 12.77
N TRP A 123 -9.85 2.38 12.58
CA TRP A 123 -8.48 1.86 12.55
C TRP A 123 -7.52 2.78 13.28
N LYS A 124 -6.44 2.22 13.81
CA LYS A 124 -5.41 2.93 14.58
C LYS A 124 -4.07 2.93 13.86
N LYS A 125 -3.28 3.97 14.10
CA LYS A 125 -1.99 4.23 13.44
C LYS A 125 -0.78 3.72 14.25
N GLU A 126 -0.97 3.18 15.45
CA GLU A 126 0.10 2.96 16.43
C GLU A 126 1.26 2.10 15.87
N LYS A 127 0.93 1.08 15.07
CA LYS A 127 1.90 0.15 14.48
C LYS A 127 2.65 0.72 13.27
N ILE A 128 2.11 1.77 12.64
CA ILE A 128 2.71 2.38 11.45
C ILE A 128 3.36 3.74 11.70
N GLN A 129 3.32 4.26 12.93
CA GLN A 129 3.79 5.60 13.25
C GLN A 129 5.22 5.88 12.74
N LYS A 130 6.10 4.87 12.76
CA LYS A 130 7.49 4.96 12.27
C LYS A 130 7.62 5.23 10.77
N TYR A 131 6.58 4.91 9.98
CA TYR A 131 6.55 5.12 8.54
C TYR A 131 5.92 6.47 8.15
N ILE A 132 5.16 7.10 9.05
CA ILE A 132 4.43 8.34 8.76
C ILE A 132 5.40 9.52 8.76
N ILE A 133 5.50 10.22 7.64
CA ILE A 133 6.33 11.42 7.49
C ILE A 133 5.51 12.72 7.47
N VAL A 134 4.21 12.63 7.17
CA VAL A 134 3.23 13.73 7.24
C VAL A 134 1.89 13.16 7.70
N ASP A 135 1.27 13.80 8.70
CA ASP A 135 -0.10 13.54 9.16
C ASP A 135 -0.75 14.90 9.37
N ILE A 136 -1.60 15.32 8.43
CA ILE A 136 -2.27 16.63 8.41
C ILE A 136 -3.78 16.48 8.49
#